data_AF-A0A1T4Y2Q1-F1
#
_entry.id   AF-A0A1T4Y2Q1-F1
#
_cell.length_a   1.000
_cell.length_b   1.000
_cell.length_c   1.000
_cell.angle_alpha   90.00
_cell.angle_beta   90.00
_cell.angle_gamma   90.00
#
_symmetry.space_group_name_H-M   'P 1'
#
loop_
_entity.id
_entity.type
_entity.pdbx_description
1 polymer ?
#
loop_
_entity_poly.entity_id
_entity_poly.type
_entity_poly.pdbx_seq_one_letter_code
_entity_poly.pdbx_strand_id
1 'polypeptide(L)' 'MRVLLDTCILSELRKPTCPLQVRQAVEARQSSGLFVSVVTIGEITKGPLG' A
#
# COMPACT_ATOMS: atom_id res chain seq x y z
N MET A 1 2.02 -5.02 16.11
CA MET A 1 1.19 -3.84 15.77
C MET A 1 0.44 -4.14 14.47
N ARG A 2 -0.82 -3.74 14.34
CA ARG A 2 -1.62 -3.94 13.11
C ARG A 2 -1.64 -2.65 12.31
N VAL A 3 -1.50 -2.74 10.99
CA VAL A 3 -1.43 -1.59 10.09
C VAL A 3 -2.30 -1.83 8.87
N LEU A 4 -3.18 -0.87 8.60
CA LEU A 4 -4.00 -0.85 7.39
C LEU A 4 -3.27 0.00 6.34
N LEU A 5 -2.94 -0.60 5.21
CA LEU A 5 -2.32 0.08 4.09
C LEU A 5 -3.39 0.77 3.25
N ASP A 6 -3.16 2.04 2.98
CA ASP A 6 -4.01 2.87 2.13
C ASP A 6 -3.57 2.79 0.66
N THR A 7 -4.45 3.20 -0.24
CA THR A 7 -4.26 3.15 -1.69
C THR A 7 -3.08 3.98 -2.16
N CYS A 8 -2.81 5.12 -1.51
CA CYS A 8 -1.65 5.96 -1.80
C CYS A 8 -0.33 5.21 -1.59
N ILE A 9 -0.21 4.41 -0.52
CA ILE A 9 1.01 3.64 -0.23
C ILE A 9 1.20 2.54 -1.28
N LEU A 10 0.14 1.81 -1.62
CA LEU A 10 0.19 0.78 -2.65
C LEU A 10 0.52 1.37 -4.03
N SER A 11 -0.02 2.54 -4.33
CA SER A 11 0.28 3.29 -5.56
C SER A 11 1.73 3.73 -5.61
N GLU A 12 2.28 4.23 -4.50
CA GLU A 12 3.68 4.63 -4.39
C GLU A 12 4.65 3.46 -4.59
N LEU A 13 4.36 2.31 -3.98
CA LEU A 13 5.16 1.08 -4.12
C LEU A 13 5.20 0.55 -5.56
N ARG A 14 4.18 0.87 -6.37
CA ARG A 14 4.09 0.46 -7.78
C ARG A 14 4.85 1.39 -8.74
N LYS A 15 5.20 2.61 -8.32
CA LYS A 15 5.93 3.56 -9.17
C LYS A 15 7.35 3.06 -9.45
N PRO A 16 7.92 3.35 -10.65
CA PRO A 16 9.32 3.01 -10.96
C PRO A 16 10.31 3.56 -9.94
N THR A 17 10.03 4.75 -9.41
CA THR A 17 10.80 5.40 -8.36
C THR A 17 9.93 5.54 -7.12
N CYS A 18 10.07 4.61 -6.17
CA CYS A 18 9.44 4.69 -4.85
C CYS A 18 10.46 5.27 -3.85
N PRO A 19 10.08 6.26 -3.01
CA PRO A 19 10.93 6.74 -1.94
C PRO A 19 11.40 5.60 -1.03
N LEU A 20 12.69 5.57 -0.73
CA LEU A 20 13.31 4.49 0.05
C LEU A 20 12.64 4.33 1.43
N GLN A 21 12.28 5.44 2.05
CA GLN A 21 11.65 5.47 3.38
C GLN A 21 10.28 4.81 3.38
N VAL A 22 9.52 4.92 2.28
CA VAL A 22 8.19 4.28 2.15
C VAL A 22 8.37 2.77 2.04
N ARG A 23 9.30 2.31 1.20
CA ARG A 23 9.60 0.89 1.04
C ARG A 23 10.09 0.26 2.34
N GLN A 24 11.08 0.89 2.98
CA GLN A 24 11.64 0.43 4.25
C GLN A 24 10.58 0.40 5.36
N ALA A 25 9.70 1.39 5.42
CA ALA A 25 8.60 1.38 6.38
C ALA A 25 7.70 0.15 6.20
N VAL A 26 7.33 -0.19 4.97
CA VAL A 26 6.46 -1.37 4.72
C VAL A 26 7.22 -2.67 4.97
N GLU A 27 8.45 -2.80 4.51
CA GLU A 27 9.29 -4.00 4.67
C GLU A 27 9.65 -4.29 6.13
N ALA A 28 9.76 -3.26 6.99
CA ALA A 28 10.02 -3.43 8.42
C ALA A 28 8.84 -4.06 9.19
N ARG A 29 7.68 -4.28 8.54
CA ARG A 29 6.46 -4.80 9.18
C ARG A 29 6.26 -6.28 8.84
N GLN A 30 5.87 -7.06 9.84
CA GLN A 30 5.47 -8.45 9.64
C GLN A 30 4.21 -8.52 8.79
N SER A 31 4.20 -9.39 7.78
CA SER A 31 3.09 -9.57 6.85
C SER A 31 1.76 -9.90 7.56
N SER A 32 1.80 -10.68 8.65
CA SER A 32 0.62 -11.01 9.46
C SER A 32 -0.03 -9.80 10.17
N GLY A 33 0.67 -8.68 10.24
CA GLY A 33 0.17 -7.41 10.79
C GLY A 33 -0.21 -6.38 9.72
N LEU A 34 -0.08 -6.71 8.43
CA LEU A 34 -0.43 -5.83 7.32
C LEU A 34 -1.81 -6.20 6.77
N PHE A 35 -2.67 -5.19 6.65
CA PHE A 35 -4.03 -5.33 6.17
C PHE A 35 -4.26 -4.37 5.02
N VAL A 36 -5.20 -4.71 4.13
CA VAL A 36 -5.68 -3.84 3.05
C VAL A 36 -7.20 -3.83 3.11
N SER A 37 -7.81 -2.65 2.96
CA SER A 37 -9.27 -2.54 2.93
C SER A 37 -9.82 -3.09 1.61
N VAL A 38 -11.01 -3.71 1.64
CA VAL A 38 -11.73 -4.09 0.43
C VAL A 38 -12.05 -2.88 -0.47
N VAL A 39 -12.15 -1.69 0.12
CA VAL A 39 -12.32 -0.42 -0.62
C VAL A 39 -11.06 -0.10 -1.42
N THR A 40 -9.89 -0.17 -0.78
CA THR A 40 -8.57 -0.01 -1.43
C THR A 40 -8.38 -0.99 -2.59
N ILE A 41 -8.85 -2.24 -2.46
CA ILE A 41 -8.84 -3.21 -3.57
C ILE A 41 -9.69 -2.71 -4.75
N GLY A 42 -10.86 -2.15 -4.49
CA GLY A 42 -11.72 -1.53 -5.52
C GLY A 42 -11.05 -0.36 -6.23
N GLU A 43 -10.33 0.48 -5.50
CA GLU A 43 -9.62 1.64 -6.05
C GLU A 43 -8.44 1.24 -6.94
N ILE A 44 -7.63 0.24 -6.54
CA ILE A 44 -6.48 -0.19 -7.35
C ILE A 44 -6.89 -1.02 -8.58
N THR A 45 -8.06 -1.67 -8.55
CA THR A 45 -8.55 -2.48 -9.68
C THR A 45 -9.24 -1.63 -10.74
N LYS A 46 -9.94 -0.56 -10.35
CA LYS A 46 -10.58 0.38 -11.28
C LYS A 46 -9.69 1.56 -11.67
N GLY A 47 -8.68 1.87 -10.86
CA GLY A 47 -7.91 3.10 -10.96
C GLY A 47 -8.54 4.22 -10.10
N PRO A 48 -7.76 5.23 -9.67
CA PRO A 48 -8.25 6.37 -8.88
C PRO A 48 -9.27 7.25 -9.63
N LEU A 49 -9.47 6.99 -10.93
CA LEU A 49 -10.58 7.46 -11.75
C LEU A 49 -11.01 6.23 -12.54
N GLY A 50 -12.27 5.80 -12.39
CA GLY A 50 -12.75 4.49 -12.85
C GLY A 50 -12.61 4.20 -14.33
#